data_AF-A0A7W1R441-F1
#
_entry.id   AF-A0A7W1R441-F1
#
_cell.length_a   1.000
_cell.length_b   1.000
_cell.length_c   1.000
_cell.angle_alpha   90.00
_cell.angle_beta   90.00
_cell.angle_gamma   90.00
#
_symmetry.space_group_name_H-M   'P 1'
#
loop_
_entity.id
_entity.type
_entity.pdbx_description
1 polymer ?
#
loop_
_entity_poly.entity_id
_entity_poly.type
_entity_poly.pdbx_seq_one_letter_code
_entity_poly.pdbx_strand_id
1 'polypeptide(L)'
;MAEQRRPWVVAHRGASSEIAEHTALAYEKAIEQGADAVECDVRLTRDGHLVCVHDSTLSRTSDGRGRVSEVTLDEMRDLDFSGWRNELPESADDLVADIEVEALSVLAFDDLLDLVVTVPRPLRLFVETKHPTRFGGLVEEQVVASLAHHGMHEP
;
A
#
# COMPACT_ATOMS: atom_id res chain seq x y z
N MET A 1 20.47 -29.42 4.49
CA MET A 1 20.07 -28.89 5.82
C MET A 1 18.56 -28.74 5.76
N ALA A 2 17.80 -29.30 6.69
CA ALA A 2 16.36 -29.10 6.71
C ALA A 2 16.10 -27.61 6.94
N GLU A 3 15.43 -26.97 6.00
CA GLU A 3 14.99 -25.57 6.13
C GLU A 3 14.17 -25.47 7.43
N GLN A 4 14.66 -24.66 8.37
CA GLN A 4 14.01 -24.48 9.65
C GLN A 4 12.61 -23.93 9.38
N ARG A 5 11.56 -24.70 9.67
CA ARG A 5 10.15 -24.29 9.55
C ARG A 5 9.83 -23.22 10.60
N ARG A 6 10.23 -21.98 10.33
CA ARG A 6 9.78 -20.80 11.08
C ARG A 6 8.53 -20.21 10.41
N PRO A 7 7.60 -19.61 11.17
CA PRO A 7 6.52 -18.81 10.58
C PRO A 7 7.09 -17.70 9.70
N TRP A 8 6.37 -17.35 8.63
CA TRP A 8 6.65 -16.12 7.89
C TRP A 8 6.06 -14.92 8.61
N VAL A 9 6.82 -13.83 8.66
CA VAL A 9 6.34 -12.53 9.10
C VAL A 9 5.83 -11.77 7.87
N VAL A 10 4.51 -11.57 7.80
CA VAL A 10 3.83 -10.84 6.72
C VAL A 10 3.49 -9.45 7.24
N ALA A 11 4.05 -8.42 6.62
CA ALA A 11 3.79 -7.03 6.96
C ALA A 11 2.44 -6.58 6.40
N HIS A 12 1.40 -6.70 7.23
CA HIS A 12 0.03 -6.29 6.92
C HIS A 12 -0.02 -4.79 6.63
N ARG A 13 -0.25 -4.42 5.37
CA ARG A 13 -0.26 -3.04 4.86
C ARG A 13 1.06 -2.28 5.03
N GLY A 14 2.19 -3.00 5.05
CA GLY A 14 3.52 -2.47 5.36
C GLY A 14 3.79 -2.41 6.88
N ALA A 15 4.70 -1.53 7.31
CA ALA A 15 4.98 -1.25 8.72
C ALA A 15 3.86 -0.36 9.31
N SER A 16 2.62 -0.81 9.15
CA SER A 16 1.41 0.00 9.37
C SER A 16 1.18 0.35 10.83
N SER A 17 2.00 -0.15 11.76
CA SER A 17 2.03 0.27 13.18
C SER A 17 2.88 1.51 13.42
N GLU A 18 3.75 1.89 12.48
CA GLU A 18 4.65 3.04 12.59
C GLU A 18 4.37 4.09 11.50
N ILE A 19 4.09 3.63 10.28
CA ILE A 19 3.90 4.50 9.11
C ILE A 19 2.47 4.34 8.59
N ALA A 20 1.94 5.38 7.93
CA ALA A 20 0.63 5.34 7.29
C ALA A 20 0.51 4.12 6.37
N GLU A 21 -0.56 3.34 6.55
CA GLU A 21 -0.79 2.08 5.85
C GLU A 21 -0.79 2.25 4.32
N HIS A 22 -0.31 1.24 3.61
CA HIS A 22 -0.27 1.20 2.13
C HIS A 22 0.49 2.34 1.43
N THR A 23 1.42 3.00 2.12
CA THR A 23 2.34 3.96 1.50
C THR A 23 3.67 3.28 1.15
N ALA A 24 4.40 3.83 0.18
CA ALA A 24 5.73 3.32 -0.18
C ALA A 24 6.65 3.22 1.05
N LEU A 25 6.68 4.27 1.88
CA LEU A 25 7.48 4.31 3.10
C LEU A 25 7.11 3.20 4.10
N ALA A 26 5.82 2.86 4.23
CA ALA A 26 5.42 1.75 5.10
C ALA A 26 5.97 0.41 4.61
N TYR A 27 5.97 0.17 3.30
CA TYR A 27 6.52 -1.06 2.74
C TYR A 27 8.05 -1.10 2.83
N GLU A 28 8.73 0.00 2.50
CA GLU A 28 10.19 0.13 2.65
C GLU A 28 10.62 -0.17 4.09
N LYS A 29 9.96 0.45 5.07
CA LYS A 29 10.22 0.20 6.50
C LYS A 29 10.02 -1.25 6.90
N ALA A 30 8.95 -1.90 6.43
CA ALA A 30 8.71 -3.31 6.71
C ALA A 30 9.81 -4.21 6.11
N ILE A 31 10.29 -3.88 4.91
CA ILE A 31 11.37 -4.59 4.23
C ILE A 31 12.68 -4.44 5.03
N GLU A 32 12.98 -3.23 5.51
CA GLU A 32 14.13 -2.92 6.38
C GLU A 32 14.07 -3.67 7.71
N GLN A 33 12.88 -3.79 8.30
CA GLN A 33 12.65 -4.56 9.53
C GLN A 33 12.77 -6.08 9.34
N GLY A 34 12.93 -6.55 8.10
CA GLY A 34 13.19 -7.95 7.80
C GLY A 34 11.93 -8.79 7.60
N ALA A 35 10.80 -8.19 7.22
CA ALA A 35 9.59 -8.94 6.87
C ALA A 35 9.87 -9.96 5.76
N ASP A 36 9.34 -11.19 5.91
CA ASP A 36 9.46 -12.24 4.89
C ASP A 36 8.50 -11.98 3.70
N ALA A 37 7.44 -11.22 3.95
CA ALA A 37 6.45 -10.83 2.96
C ALA A 37 5.85 -9.45 3.27
N VAL A 38 5.31 -8.79 2.24
CA VAL A 38 4.41 -7.64 2.40
C VAL A 38 3.00 -8.02 1.95
N GLU A 39 2.00 -7.40 2.56
CA GLU A 39 0.60 -7.59 2.20
C GLU A 39 -0.01 -6.25 1.76
N CYS A 40 -0.85 -6.30 0.72
CA CYS A 40 -1.55 -5.14 0.19
C CYS A 40 -3.01 -5.45 -0.13
N ASP A 41 -3.85 -4.45 0.10
CA ASP A 41 -5.25 -4.43 -0.27
C ASP A 41 -5.43 -3.61 -1.55
N VAL A 42 -5.99 -4.19 -2.61
CA VAL A 42 -6.11 -3.49 -3.90
C VAL A 42 -7.55 -3.14 -4.26
N ARG A 43 -7.71 -1.96 -4.87
CA ARG A 43 -8.97 -1.45 -5.43
C ARG A 43 -8.72 -0.75 -6.75
N LEU A 44 -9.76 -0.65 -7.58
CA LEU A 44 -9.71 0.09 -8.85
C LEU A 44 -10.24 1.52 -8.70
N THR A 45 -9.52 2.46 -9.29
CA THR A 45 -9.95 3.85 -9.52
C THR A 45 -11.02 3.92 -10.62
N ARG A 46 -11.59 5.11 -10.85
CA ARG A 46 -12.59 5.37 -11.90
C ARG A 46 -12.08 5.02 -13.31
N ASP A 47 -10.80 5.27 -13.55
CA ASP A 47 -10.07 5.06 -14.81
C ASP A 47 -9.34 3.70 -14.88
N GLY A 48 -9.56 2.81 -13.91
CA GLY A 48 -9.14 1.42 -14.01
C GLY A 48 -7.71 1.14 -13.55
N HIS A 49 -7.10 2.03 -12.78
CA HIS A 49 -5.81 1.80 -12.14
C HIS A 49 -5.97 1.10 -10.79
N LEU A 50 -5.11 0.13 -10.50
CA LEU A 50 -5.05 -0.50 -9.18
C LEU A 50 -4.29 0.41 -8.21
N VAL A 51 -4.89 0.63 -7.04
CA VAL A 51 -4.31 1.39 -5.92
C VAL A 51 -4.35 0.56 -4.65
N CYS A 52 -3.35 0.75 -3.79
CA CYS A 52 -3.28 0.10 -2.48
C CYS A 52 -4.13 0.87 -1.46
N VAL A 53 -5.40 0.48 -1.31
CA VAL A 53 -6.35 1.11 -0.37
C VAL A 53 -7.32 0.06 0.17
N HIS A 54 -7.33 -0.12 1.48
CA HIS A 54 -8.23 -1.08 2.13
C HIS A 54 -9.72 -0.73 1.98
N ASP A 55 -10.09 0.51 2.28
CA ASP A 55 -11.49 0.95 2.37
C ASP A 55 -12.08 1.27 1.00
N SER A 56 -13.39 1.10 0.83
CA SER A 56 -14.06 1.55 -0.41
C SER A 56 -14.14 3.07 -0.55
N THR A 57 -13.84 3.79 0.54
CA THR A 57 -13.96 5.25 0.67
C THR A 57 -12.63 5.86 1.09
N LEU A 58 -12.40 7.11 0.68
CA LEU A 58 -11.14 7.81 0.89
C LEU A 58 -10.93 8.34 2.32
N SER A 59 -12.01 8.58 3.06
CA SER A 59 -12.00 9.46 4.22
C SER A 59 -11.30 8.97 5.49
N ARG A 60 -10.96 7.67 5.59
CA ARG A 60 -10.25 7.14 6.78
C ARG A 60 -8.75 7.39 6.68
N THR A 61 -8.19 7.17 5.50
CA THR A 61 -6.75 7.15 5.27
C THR A 61 -6.29 8.27 4.35
N SER A 62 -7.16 9.22 4.02
CA SER A 62 -6.76 10.42 3.29
C SER A 62 -7.62 11.62 3.66
N ASP A 63 -7.21 12.81 3.22
CA ASP A 63 -7.98 14.06 3.30
C ASP A 63 -9.11 14.13 2.25
N GLY A 64 -9.18 13.16 1.34
CA GLY A 64 -10.21 13.04 0.32
C GLY A 64 -11.58 12.57 0.83
N ARG A 65 -12.60 12.71 -0.03
CA ARG A 65 -13.97 12.23 0.21
C ARG A 65 -14.49 11.46 -0.99
N GLY A 66 -15.49 10.61 -0.75
CA GLY A 66 -16.10 9.79 -1.80
C GLY A 66 -15.51 8.38 -1.87
N ARG A 67 -15.79 7.68 -2.98
CA ARG A 67 -15.41 6.29 -3.20
C ARG A 67 -14.18 6.20 -4.10
N VAL A 68 -13.30 5.25 -3.83
CA VAL A 68 -12.12 4.96 -4.68
C VAL A 68 -12.55 4.75 -6.15
N SER A 69 -13.64 4.02 -6.38
CA SER A 69 -14.18 3.72 -7.72
C SER A 69 -14.81 4.89 -8.47
N GLU A 70 -14.79 6.10 -7.91
CA GLU A 70 -15.39 7.32 -8.48
C GLU A 70 -14.35 8.43 -8.75
N VAL A 71 -13.09 8.20 -8.37
CA VAL A 71 -11.96 9.13 -8.48
C VAL A 71 -10.89 8.51 -9.38
N THR A 72 -10.28 9.29 -10.26
CA THR A 72 -9.16 8.85 -11.13
C THR A 72 -7.86 8.70 -10.35
N LEU A 73 -6.87 8.00 -10.91
CA LEU A 73 -5.56 7.91 -10.27
C LEU A 73 -4.92 9.29 -10.08
N ASP A 74 -4.96 10.13 -11.11
CA ASP A 74 -4.37 11.47 -11.05
C ASP A 74 -5.05 12.35 -9.99
N GLU A 75 -6.40 12.37 -9.94
CA GLU A 75 -7.13 13.07 -8.86
C GLU A 75 -6.79 12.52 -7.47
N MET A 76 -6.44 11.23 -7.36
CA MET A 76 -6.11 10.58 -6.08
C MET A 76 -4.66 10.81 -5.65
N ARG A 77 -3.75 11.06 -6.61
CA ARG A 77 -2.36 11.44 -6.33
C ARG A 77 -2.23 12.82 -5.71
N ASP A 78 -3.23 13.68 -5.90
CA ASP A 78 -3.30 15.02 -5.28
C ASP A 78 -3.77 14.98 -3.80
N LEU A 79 -4.12 13.82 -3.26
CA LEU A 79 -4.59 13.64 -1.87
C LEU A 79 -3.45 13.23 -0.94
N ASP A 80 -3.55 13.64 0.33
CA ASP A 80 -2.64 13.20 1.39
C ASP A 80 -3.15 11.91 2.04
N PHE A 81 -2.41 10.81 1.87
CA PHE A 81 -2.68 9.49 2.44
C PHE A 81 -1.95 9.19 3.76
N SER A 82 -1.30 10.19 4.35
CA SER A 82 -0.44 10.06 5.52
C SER A 82 -0.83 10.92 6.71
N GLY A 83 -1.41 12.12 6.50
CA GLY A 83 -1.67 13.07 7.58
C GLY A 83 -2.63 12.58 8.68
N TRP A 84 -3.50 11.61 8.38
CA TRP A 84 -4.36 10.96 9.38
C TRP A 84 -3.57 10.19 10.45
N ARG A 85 -2.31 9.82 10.16
CA ARG A 85 -1.46 9.02 11.02
C ARG A 85 -0.64 9.85 11.98
N ASN A 86 -0.58 11.18 11.83
CA ASN A 86 0.24 12.04 12.67
C ASN A 86 0.04 11.68 14.15
N GLU A 87 1.08 11.10 14.73
CA GLU A 87 1.15 10.83 16.16
C GLU A 87 1.05 12.19 16.84
N LEU A 88 0.18 12.29 17.85
CA LEU A 88 0.17 13.49 18.69
C LEU A 88 1.60 13.65 19.24
N PRO A 89 2.22 14.84 19.11
CA PRO A 89 3.58 15.03 19.60
C PRO A 89 3.65 14.62 21.07
N GLU A 90 4.64 13.78 21.40
CA GLU A 90 4.79 13.22 22.76
C GLU A 90 5.13 14.32 23.78
N SER A 91 5.64 15.47 23.31
CA SER A 91 5.94 16.64 24.11
C SER A 91 5.64 17.96 23.40
N ALA A 92 5.53 19.04 24.18
CA ALA A 92 5.42 20.39 23.64
C ALA A 92 6.70 20.87 22.92
N ASP A 93 7.84 20.21 23.17
CA ASP A 93 9.11 20.51 22.51
C ASP A 93 9.15 19.92 21.08
N ASP A 94 8.43 18.82 20.84
CA ASP A 94 8.28 18.21 19.50
C ASP A 94 7.41 19.06 18.55
N LEU A 95 6.57 19.94 19.10
CA LEU A 95 5.81 20.94 18.33
C LEU A 95 6.71 22.05 17.75
N VAL A 96 7.93 22.22 18.27
CA VAL A 96 8.87 23.28 17.85
C VAL A 96 9.79 22.81 16.73
N ALA A 97 9.87 21.49 16.50
CA ALA A 97 10.50 20.94 15.31
C ALA A 97 9.45 20.93 14.19
N ASP A 98 9.44 21.97 13.35
CA ASP A 98 8.76 22.00 12.05
C ASP A 98 9.32 20.90 11.13
N ILE A 99 9.05 19.64 11.45
CA ILE A 99 9.30 18.54 10.53
C ILE A 99 8.10 18.53 9.60
N GLU A 100 8.22 19.27 8.50
CA GLU A 100 7.36 19.08 7.33
C GLU A 100 7.62 17.66 6.82
N VAL A 101 6.83 16.69 7.29
CA VAL A 101 6.75 15.38 6.65
C VAL A 101 5.99 15.60 5.36
N GLU A 102 6.68 15.43 4.23
CA GLU A 102 6.04 15.52 2.92
C GLU A 102 4.89 14.51 2.85
N ALA A 103 3.69 15.01 2.56
CA ALA A 103 2.48 14.20 2.49
C ALA A 103 2.67 13.07 1.46
N LEU A 104 2.36 11.84 1.88
CA LEU A 104 2.46 10.68 1.00
C LEU A 104 1.18 10.56 0.18
N SER A 105 1.31 10.45 -1.14
CA SER A 105 0.19 10.21 -2.03
C SER A 105 -0.23 8.73 -2.04
N VAL A 106 -1.32 8.43 -2.75
CA VAL A 106 -1.76 7.04 -2.96
C VAL A 106 -0.67 6.22 -3.67
N LEU A 107 -0.44 4.99 -3.20
CA LEU A 107 0.45 4.04 -3.88
C LEU A 107 -0.32 3.27 -4.96
N ALA A 108 0.11 3.38 -6.23
CA ALA A 108 -0.39 2.50 -7.27
C ALA A 108 0.17 1.08 -7.08
N PHE A 109 -0.59 0.06 -7.48
CA PHE A 109 -0.16 -1.32 -7.31
C PHE A 109 1.11 -1.64 -8.11
N ASP A 110 1.25 -1.08 -9.33
CA ASP A 110 2.46 -1.26 -10.14
C ASP A 110 3.71 -0.67 -9.44
N ASP A 111 3.58 0.48 -8.76
CA ASP A 111 4.68 1.07 -7.98
C ASP A 111 5.10 0.15 -6.80
N LEU A 112 4.14 -0.55 -6.18
CA LEU A 112 4.45 -1.58 -5.17
C LEU A 112 5.15 -2.79 -5.79
N LEU A 113 4.73 -3.23 -6.98
CA LEU A 113 5.37 -4.35 -7.68
C LEU A 113 6.83 -4.00 -8.04
N ASP A 114 7.08 -2.80 -8.54
CA ASP A 114 8.43 -2.27 -8.79
C ASP A 114 9.30 -2.28 -7.52
N LEU A 115 8.74 -1.87 -6.38
CA LEU A 115 9.43 -1.98 -5.09
C LEU A 115 9.76 -3.44 -4.75
N VAL A 116 8.80 -4.35 -4.89
CA VAL A 116 8.98 -5.77 -4.53
C VAL A 116 10.05 -6.45 -5.39
N VAL A 117 10.06 -6.22 -6.71
CA VAL A 117 11.02 -6.87 -7.63
C VAL A 117 12.44 -6.33 -7.50
N THR A 118 12.62 -5.13 -6.94
CA THR A 118 13.94 -4.52 -6.73
C THR A 118 14.61 -4.92 -5.42
N VAL A 119 13.88 -5.57 -4.50
CA VAL A 119 14.44 -6.06 -3.23
C VAL A 119 15.51 -7.13 -3.49
N PRO A 120 16.75 -6.99 -2.97
CA PRO A 120 17.87 -7.89 -3.27
C PRO A 120 17.78 -9.27 -2.59
N ARG A 121 16.64 -9.59 -1.98
CA ARG A 121 16.36 -10.86 -1.30
C ARG A 121 14.95 -11.33 -1.68
N PRO A 122 14.66 -12.63 -1.58
CA PRO A 122 13.29 -13.11 -1.77
C PRO A 122 12.32 -12.39 -0.82
N LEU A 123 11.33 -11.72 -1.41
CA LEU A 123 10.21 -11.10 -0.72
C LEU A 123 8.92 -11.66 -1.31
N ARG A 124 8.02 -12.14 -0.45
CA ARG A 124 6.70 -12.61 -0.87
C ARG A 124 5.73 -11.44 -0.89
N LEU A 125 4.74 -11.53 -1.78
CA LEU A 125 3.65 -10.57 -1.88
C LEU A 125 2.33 -11.29 -1.61
N PHE A 126 1.53 -10.73 -0.72
CA PHE A 126 0.16 -11.17 -0.44
C PHE A 126 -0.79 -10.08 -0.94
N VAL A 127 -1.58 -10.38 -1.96
CA VAL A 127 -2.53 -9.42 -2.55
C VAL A 127 -3.95 -9.79 -2.12
N GLU A 128 -4.64 -8.89 -1.44
CA GLU A 128 -6.07 -9.02 -1.16
C GLU A 128 -6.91 -8.21 -2.17
N THR A 129 -7.70 -8.90 -2.98
CA THR A 129 -8.72 -8.28 -3.83
C THR A 129 -9.99 -8.04 -3.02
N LYS A 130 -10.36 -6.78 -2.80
CA LYS A 130 -11.52 -6.42 -1.99
C LYS A 130 -12.84 -6.72 -2.70
N HIS A 131 -13.86 -7.12 -1.95
CA HIS A 131 -15.21 -7.42 -2.44
C HIS A 131 -16.30 -6.94 -1.48
N PRO A 132 -17.52 -6.63 -1.96
CA PRO A 132 -17.87 -6.42 -3.37
C PRO A 132 -17.26 -5.12 -3.93
N THR A 133 -17.10 -5.02 -5.25
CA THR A 133 -16.63 -3.79 -5.94
C THR A 133 -17.59 -3.39 -7.05
N ARG A 134 -17.51 -2.13 -7.49
CA ARG A 134 -18.25 -1.59 -8.65
C ARG A 134 -17.90 -2.33 -9.95
N PHE A 135 -16.69 -2.86 -10.04
CA PHE A 135 -16.12 -3.38 -11.29
C PHE A 135 -16.18 -4.90 -11.41
N GLY A 136 -16.72 -5.60 -10.41
CA GLY A 136 -16.78 -7.07 -10.41
C GLY A 136 -15.39 -7.68 -10.61
N GLY A 137 -15.30 -8.70 -11.45
CA GLY A 137 -14.07 -9.47 -11.72
C GLY A 137 -12.94 -8.69 -12.42
N LEU A 138 -13.18 -7.43 -12.83
CA LEU A 138 -12.15 -6.61 -13.46
C LEU A 138 -10.98 -6.35 -12.51
N VAL A 139 -11.21 -6.35 -11.18
CA VAL A 139 -10.13 -6.15 -10.20
C VAL A 139 -9.10 -7.27 -10.32
N GLU A 140 -9.56 -8.52 -10.36
CA GLU A 140 -8.72 -9.71 -10.52
C GLU A 140 -8.02 -9.75 -11.88
N GLU A 141 -8.74 -9.40 -12.95
CA GLU A 141 -8.16 -9.30 -14.30
C GLU A 141 -7.00 -8.29 -14.34
N GLN A 142 -7.17 -7.12 -13.72
CA GLN A 142 -6.10 -6.12 -13.63
C GLN A 142 -4.95 -6.57 -12.74
N VAL A 143 -5.21 -7.29 -11.63
CA VAL A 143 -4.13 -7.81 -10.76
C VAL A 143 -3.27 -8.79 -11.54
N VAL A 144 -3.89 -9.73 -12.27
CA VAL A 144 -3.16 -10.69 -13.10
C VAL A 144 -2.38 -9.97 -14.21
N ALA A 145 -2.97 -8.94 -14.83
CA ALA A 145 -2.29 -8.16 -15.86
C ALA A 145 -1.05 -7.42 -15.32
N SER A 146 -1.16 -6.75 -14.16
CA SER A 146 -0.04 -6.09 -13.50
C SER A 146 1.04 -7.08 -13.07
N LEU A 147 0.68 -8.22 -12.47
CA LEU A 147 1.64 -9.27 -12.13
C LEU A 147 2.36 -9.80 -13.38
N ALA A 148 1.64 -10.00 -14.49
CA ALA A 148 2.25 -10.43 -15.75
C ALA A 148 3.23 -9.41 -16.31
N HIS A 149 2.88 -8.12 -16.26
CA HIS A 149 3.76 -7.01 -16.66
C HIS A 149 5.10 -7.05 -15.90
N HIS A 150 5.04 -7.29 -14.58
CA HIS A 150 6.21 -7.31 -13.70
C HIS A 150 6.91 -8.68 -13.63
N GLY A 151 6.52 -9.65 -14.46
CA GLY A 151 7.13 -10.99 -14.47
C GLY A 151 6.82 -11.85 -13.23
N MET A 152 5.75 -11.52 -12.50
CA MET A 152 5.32 -12.17 -11.24
C MET A 152 4.07 -13.06 -11.39
N HIS A 153 3.76 -13.50 -12.62
CA HIS A 153 2.56 -14.29 -12.91
C HIS A 153 2.78 -15.81 -12.80
N GLU A 154 4.01 -16.25 -12.58
CA GLU A 154 4.36 -17.65 -12.36
C GLU A 154 4.36 -17.98 -10.85
N PRO A 155 3.82 -19.14 -10.42
CA PRO A 155 3.73 -19.53 -9.01
C PRO A 155 5.07 -19.81 -8.31
#